data_AF-A0A2J6TU13-F1
#
_entry.id   AF-A0A2J6TU13-F1
#
_cell.length_a   1.000
_cell.length_b   1.000
_cell.length_c   1.000
_cell.angle_alpha   90.00
_cell.angle_beta   90.00
_cell.angle_gamma   90.00
#
_symmetry.space_group_name_H-M   'P 1'
#
loop_
_entity.id
_entity.type
_entity.pdbx_description
1 polymer ?
#
loop_
_entity_poly.entity_id
_entity_poly.type
_entity_poly.pdbx_seq_one_letter_code
_entity_poly.pdbx_strand_id
1 'polypeptide(L)'
;MFRLNRRKNHKFVISMFLTGFCMARVVTLVLRIAWANRQHSIGLAIAANIFVNAGILIIYIINLILAQRILRGKQPRIGWHPVVRITYKILYCSIGAALAMVITSVVVSLYTQNTHTRSICRDIQLTALTYLLCFTCLPLVHLAAAYLLPKSEEETFGQGSMISKTAVLAMTSSLSLLITGFKAGGAWTPPRPATNPRWYDSKASFYVFNFTLEICILCIMVFGRIDQRFYVPDGCNGAGDYTRLQQQAEVVSAEKSDDIKERGEL
;
A
#
# COMPACT_ATOMS: atom_id res chain seq x y z
N MET A 1 18.02 0.27 2.99
CA MET A 1 17.29 1.50 2.61
C MET A 1 16.94 2.39 3.81
N PHE A 2 16.06 1.98 4.74
CA PHE A 2 15.59 2.84 5.85
C PHE A 2 16.71 3.44 6.73
N ARG A 3 17.71 2.63 7.13
CA ARG A 3 18.87 3.12 7.92
C ARG A 3 19.77 4.10 7.15
N LEU A 4 19.92 3.92 5.83
CA LEU A 4 20.67 4.85 4.97
C LEU A 4 19.92 6.18 4.77
N ASN A 5 18.60 6.13 4.60
CA ASN A 5 17.79 7.34 4.42
C ASN A 5 17.65 8.15 5.72
N ARG A 6 17.62 7.47 6.88
CA ARG A 6 17.66 8.11 8.20
C ARG A 6 18.98 8.83 8.48
N ARG A 7 20.10 8.36 7.90
CA ARG A 7 21.40 9.08 7.95
C ARG A 7 21.43 10.35 7.11
N LYS A 8 20.46 10.56 6.20
CA LYS A 8 20.33 11.77 5.36
C LYS A 8 19.24 12.73 5.84
N ASN A 9 18.69 12.59 7.06
CA ASN A 9 17.57 13.39 7.57
C ASN A 9 16.28 13.38 6.71
N HIS A 10 16.12 12.42 5.80
CA HIS A 10 14.91 12.27 4.99
C HIS A 10 13.93 11.33 5.71
N LYS A 11 12.96 11.87 6.46
CA LYS A 11 11.87 11.10 7.10
C LYS A 11 10.85 10.61 6.07
N PHE A 12 11.26 9.66 5.24
CA PHE A 12 10.37 9.11 4.22
C PHE A 12 9.49 8.00 4.81
N VAL A 13 8.30 8.38 5.27
CA VAL A 13 7.27 7.50 5.85
C VAL A 13 6.99 6.26 4.99
N ILE A 14 6.99 6.41 3.66
CA ILE A 14 6.77 5.30 2.71
C ILE A 14 7.89 4.24 2.83
N SER A 15 9.15 4.62 3.01
CA SER A 15 10.25 3.65 3.23
C SER A 15 10.08 2.85 4.53
N MET A 16 9.47 3.44 5.56
CA MET A 16 9.12 2.72 6.80
C MET A 16 8.05 1.67 6.52
N PHE A 17 6.97 2.05 5.81
CA PHE A 17 5.91 1.11 5.44
C PHE A 17 6.41 -0.03 4.55
N LEU A 18 7.25 0.23 3.55
CA LEU A 18 7.86 -0.82 2.73
C LEU A 18 8.74 -1.77 3.56
N THR A 19 9.50 -1.25 4.53
CA THR A 19 10.30 -2.09 5.42
C THR A 19 9.40 -3.00 6.28
N GLY A 20 8.32 -2.43 6.83
CA GLY A 20 7.31 -3.19 7.58
C GLY A 20 6.63 -4.25 6.72
N PHE A 21 6.32 -3.94 5.46
CA PHE A 21 5.77 -4.90 4.50
C PHE A 21 6.71 -6.08 4.27
N CYS A 22 7.99 -5.82 3.99
CA CYS A 22 8.97 -6.89 3.79
C CYS A 22 9.11 -7.77 5.05
N MET A 23 9.17 -7.16 6.25
CA MET A 23 9.20 -7.91 7.51
C MET A 23 7.95 -8.78 7.69
N ALA A 24 6.76 -8.23 7.45
CA ALA A 24 5.52 -8.98 7.51
C ALA A 24 5.55 -10.19 6.56
N ARG A 25 6.05 -10.03 5.33
CA ARG A 25 6.16 -11.14 4.36
C ARG A 25 7.12 -12.24 4.77
N VAL A 26 8.27 -11.88 5.34
CA VAL A 26 9.21 -12.86 5.89
C VAL A 26 8.53 -13.67 7.01
N VAL A 27 7.85 -13.00 7.94
CA VAL A 27 7.09 -13.68 9.02
C VAL A 27 6.01 -14.60 8.44
N THR A 28 5.27 -14.15 7.43
CA THR A 28 4.27 -14.97 6.75
C THR A 28 4.87 -16.25 6.17
N LEU A 29 5.99 -16.15 5.46
CA LEU A 29 6.65 -17.30 4.84
C LEU A 29 7.21 -18.25 5.90
N VAL A 30 7.80 -17.74 6.98
CA VAL A 30 8.25 -18.55 8.12
C VAL A 30 7.08 -19.32 8.74
N LEU A 31 5.94 -18.67 8.99
CA LEU A 31 4.73 -19.32 9.52
C LEU A 31 4.19 -20.40 8.58
N ARG A 32 4.23 -20.17 7.26
CA ARG A 32 3.80 -21.15 6.25
C ARG A 32 4.72 -22.37 6.21
N ILE A 33 6.04 -22.18 6.30
CA ILE A 33 7.02 -23.28 6.39
C ILE A 33 6.83 -24.05 7.71
N ALA A 34 6.63 -23.35 8.82
CA ALA A 34 6.40 -23.99 10.12
C ALA A 34 5.10 -24.82 10.11
N TRP A 35 4.03 -24.30 9.52
CA TRP A 35 2.78 -25.03 9.37
C TRP A 35 2.95 -26.28 8.50
N ALA A 36 3.70 -26.20 7.39
CA ALA A 36 3.97 -27.36 6.54
C ALA A 36 4.71 -28.50 7.27
N ASN A 37 5.53 -28.17 8.29
CA ASN A 37 6.21 -29.16 9.13
C ASN A 37 5.35 -29.64 10.33
N ARG A 38 4.32 -28.87 10.73
CA ARG A 38 3.45 -29.17 11.88
C ARG A 38 1.98 -28.95 11.55
N GLN A 39 1.47 -29.73 10.60
CA GLN A 39 0.13 -29.59 10.03
C GLN A 39 -1.02 -29.65 11.05
N HIS A 40 -0.80 -30.31 12.19
CA HIS A 40 -1.79 -30.49 13.26
C HIS A 40 -1.99 -29.23 14.14
N SER A 41 -1.14 -28.20 13.99
CA SER A 41 -1.24 -26.97 14.76
C SER A 41 -2.12 -25.93 14.06
N ILE A 42 -3.39 -25.85 14.48
CA ILE A 42 -4.38 -24.92 13.92
C ILE A 42 -3.92 -23.45 14.07
N GLY A 43 -3.27 -23.12 15.19
CA GLY A 43 -2.77 -21.77 15.45
C GLY A 43 -1.77 -21.23 14.43
N LEU A 44 -0.87 -22.09 13.92
CA LEU A 44 0.09 -21.68 12.87
C LEU A 44 -0.61 -21.37 11.55
N ALA A 45 -1.62 -22.17 11.18
CA ALA A 45 -2.42 -21.93 9.99
C ALA A 45 -3.20 -20.60 10.09
N ILE A 46 -3.75 -20.31 11.28
CA ILE A 46 -4.47 -19.05 11.58
C ILE A 46 -3.53 -17.87 11.41
N ALA A 47 -2.40 -17.88 12.12
CA ALA A 47 -1.43 -16.80 12.06
C ALA A 47 -0.96 -16.57 10.62
N ALA A 48 -0.62 -17.64 9.90
CA ALA A 48 -0.20 -17.55 8.50
C ALA A 48 -1.27 -16.93 7.59
N ASN A 49 -2.56 -17.27 7.76
CA ASN A 49 -3.64 -16.68 6.97
C ASN A 49 -3.89 -15.21 7.33
N ILE A 50 -3.82 -14.84 8.62
CA ILE A 50 -3.94 -13.45 9.06
C ILE A 50 -2.85 -12.60 8.42
N PHE A 51 -1.59 -13.03 8.49
CA PHE A 51 -0.47 -12.27 7.91
C PHE A 51 -0.54 -12.17 6.37
N VAL A 52 -1.05 -13.20 5.67
CA VAL A 52 -1.29 -13.13 4.20
C VAL A 52 -2.33 -12.08 3.83
N ASN A 53 -3.38 -11.93 4.64
CA ASN A 53 -4.45 -10.97 4.38
C ASN A 53 -4.10 -9.57 4.88
N ALA A 54 -3.45 -9.45 6.04
CA ALA A 54 -3.02 -8.18 6.60
C ALA A 54 -1.86 -7.55 5.82
N GLY A 55 -0.92 -8.36 5.33
CA GLY A 55 0.31 -7.86 4.71
C GLY A 55 0.05 -6.95 3.51
N ILE A 56 -0.91 -7.28 2.64
CA ILE A 56 -1.18 -6.52 1.41
C ILE A 56 -1.81 -5.15 1.72
N LEU A 57 -2.44 -4.98 2.89
CA LEU A 57 -3.06 -3.71 3.27
C LEU A 57 -2.05 -2.57 3.37
N ILE A 58 -0.81 -2.86 3.73
CA ILE A 58 0.27 -1.86 3.76
C ILE A 58 0.49 -1.30 2.35
N ILE A 59 0.40 -2.13 1.30
CA ILE A 59 0.50 -1.68 -0.09
C ILE A 59 -0.69 -0.81 -0.47
N TYR A 60 -1.91 -1.13 -0.02
CA TYR A 60 -3.08 -0.28 -0.30
C TYR A 60 -2.92 1.09 0.33
N ILE A 61 -2.42 1.16 1.57
CA ILE A 61 -2.10 2.42 2.26
C ILE A 61 -1.05 3.19 1.46
N ILE A 62 0.04 2.55 1.04
CA ILE A 62 1.09 3.20 0.23
C ILE A 62 0.51 3.75 -1.08
N ASN A 63 -0.21 2.94 -1.85
CA ASN A 63 -0.82 3.38 -3.11
C ASN A 63 -1.77 4.56 -2.89
N LEU A 64 -2.54 4.57 -1.81
CA LEU A 64 -3.44 5.67 -1.48
C LEU A 64 -2.67 6.96 -1.10
N ILE A 65 -1.58 6.85 -0.32
CA ILE A 65 -0.71 7.98 0.01
C ILE A 65 -0.09 8.56 -1.28
N LEU A 66 0.37 7.69 -2.18
CA LEU A 66 0.95 8.11 -3.46
C LEU A 66 -0.11 8.79 -4.34
N ALA A 67 -1.34 8.25 -4.42
CA ALA A 67 -2.45 8.87 -5.14
C ALA A 67 -2.76 10.27 -4.61
N GLN A 68 -2.82 10.42 -3.28
CA GLN A 68 -3.04 11.70 -2.63
C GLN A 68 -1.95 12.72 -2.99
N ARG A 69 -0.67 12.29 -3.02
CA ARG A 69 0.46 13.15 -3.40
C ARG A 69 0.37 13.59 -4.86
N ILE A 70 0.06 12.67 -5.78
CA ILE A 70 -0.11 13.02 -7.20
C ILE A 70 -1.30 13.97 -7.38
N LEU A 71 -2.43 13.74 -6.70
CA LEU A 71 -3.58 14.63 -6.76
C LEU A 71 -3.24 16.04 -6.29
N ARG A 72 -2.50 16.17 -5.17
CA ARG A 72 -2.04 17.48 -4.66
C ARG A 72 -1.07 18.18 -5.61
N GLY A 73 -0.21 17.44 -6.30
CA GLY A 73 0.68 18.02 -7.31
C GLY A 73 -0.05 18.45 -8.58
N LYS A 74 -0.98 17.62 -9.09
CA LYS A 74 -1.71 17.91 -10.34
C LYS A 74 -2.83 18.93 -10.18
N GLN A 75 -3.51 18.92 -9.04
CA GLN A 75 -4.68 19.75 -8.77
C GLN A 75 -4.58 20.32 -7.34
N PRO A 76 -3.71 21.31 -7.09
CA PRO A 76 -3.50 21.84 -5.75
C PRO A 76 -4.78 22.36 -5.09
N ARG A 77 -5.64 23.05 -5.85
CA ARG A 77 -6.91 23.61 -5.35
C ARG A 77 -7.82 22.56 -4.72
N ILE A 78 -7.90 21.37 -5.30
CA ILE A 78 -8.74 20.27 -4.81
C ILE A 78 -7.99 19.45 -3.77
N GLY A 79 -6.73 19.10 -4.02
CA GLY A 79 -5.94 18.21 -3.16
C GLY A 79 -5.64 18.77 -1.77
N TRP A 80 -5.65 20.10 -1.63
CA TRP A 80 -5.44 20.80 -0.35
C TRP A 80 -6.73 21.12 0.40
N HIS A 81 -7.90 20.86 -0.19
CA HIS A 81 -9.17 21.14 0.48
C HIS A 81 -9.33 20.31 1.77
N PRO A 82 -9.80 20.89 2.88
CA PRO A 82 -9.91 20.20 4.18
C PRO A 82 -10.77 18.94 4.12
N VAL A 83 -11.81 18.93 3.26
CA VAL A 83 -12.66 17.76 3.02
C VAL A 83 -11.85 16.57 2.53
N VAL A 84 -10.92 16.78 1.59
CA VAL A 84 -10.05 15.71 1.09
C VAL A 84 -9.20 15.18 2.23
N ARG A 85 -8.59 16.04 3.04
CA ARG A 85 -7.79 15.61 4.20
C ARG A 85 -8.59 14.76 5.20
N ILE A 86 -9.83 15.14 5.51
CA ILE A 86 -10.72 14.38 6.41
C ILE A 86 -11.10 13.04 5.77
N THR A 87 -11.45 13.05 4.48
CA THR A 87 -11.82 11.85 3.72
C THR A 87 -10.70 10.81 3.76
N TYR A 88 -9.45 11.19 3.50
CA TYR A 88 -8.31 10.28 3.59
C TYR A 88 -8.10 9.73 5.02
N LYS A 89 -8.32 10.54 6.07
CA LYS A 89 -8.27 10.04 7.46
C LYS A 89 -9.33 8.96 7.73
N ILE A 90 -10.57 9.22 7.28
CA ILE A 90 -11.67 8.24 7.41
C ILE A 90 -11.33 6.95 6.65
N LEU A 91 -10.81 7.07 5.43
CA LEU A 91 -10.37 5.93 4.62
C LEU A 91 -9.26 5.11 5.30
N TYR A 92 -8.30 5.75 5.97
CA TYR A 92 -7.27 5.01 6.71
C TYR A 92 -7.85 4.29 7.95
N CYS A 93 -8.75 4.95 8.69
CA CYS A 93 -9.44 4.32 9.82
C CYS A 93 -10.31 3.13 9.38
N SER A 94 -10.99 3.25 8.23
CA SER A 94 -11.87 2.19 7.72
C SER A 94 -11.10 0.96 7.25
N ILE A 95 -9.89 1.10 6.66
CA ILE A 95 -9.02 -0.05 6.39
C ILE A 95 -8.67 -0.80 7.68
N GLY A 96 -8.30 -0.06 8.73
CA GLY A 96 -7.97 -0.64 10.04
C GLY A 96 -9.16 -1.38 10.65
N ALA A 97 -10.36 -0.78 10.58
CA ALA A 97 -11.60 -1.40 11.03
C ALA A 97 -11.94 -2.67 10.22
N ALA A 98 -11.83 -2.62 8.89
CA ALA A 98 -12.05 -3.78 8.03
C ALA A 98 -11.07 -4.92 8.34
N LEU A 99 -9.79 -4.60 8.60
CA LEU A 99 -8.80 -5.59 9.02
C LEU A 99 -9.18 -6.25 10.36
N ALA A 100 -9.51 -5.44 11.37
CA ALA A 100 -9.90 -5.95 12.69
C ALA A 100 -11.11 -6.88 12.57
N MET A 101 -12.11 -6.46 11.79
CA MET A 101 -13.33 -7.23 11.52
C MET A 101 -13.03 -8.57 10.81
N VAL A 102 -12.11 -8.60 9.84
CA VAL A 102 -11.70 -9.85 9.18
C VAL A 102 -10.97 -10.77 10.15
N ILE A 103 -10.04 -10.23 10.95
CA ILE A 103 -9.27 -11.02 11.92
C ILE A 103 -10.22 -11.66 12.94
N THR A 104 -11.11 -10.88 13.55
CA THR A 104 -12.07 -11.41 14.53
C THR A 104 -12.98 -12.45 13.90
N SER A 105 -13.48 -12.21 12.69
CA SER A 105 -14.35 -13.17 11.99
C SER A 105 -13.61 -14.47 11.63
N VAL A 106 -12.33 -14.41 11.27
CA VAL A 106 -11.52 -15.62 11.01
C VAL A 106 -11.32 -16.41 12.30
N VAL A 107 -10.95 -15.75 13.39
CA VAL A 107 -10.74 -16.40 14.69
C VAL A 107 -12.03 -17.05 15.18
N VAL A 108 -13.14 -16.30 15.20
CA VAL A 108 -14.44 -16.81 15.69
C VAL A 108 -14.95 -17.97 14.82
N SER A 109 -14.84 -17.88 13.49
CA SER A 109 -15.29 -18.93 12.56
C SER A 109 -14.61 -20.28 12.79
N LEU A 110 -13.40 -20.29 13.35
CA LEU A 110 -12.60 -21.51 13.56
C LEU A 110 -12.84 -22.19 14.90
N TYR A 111 -13.17 -21.43 15.95
CA TYR A 111 -13.51 -21.99 17.27
C TYR A 111 -15.00 -22.30 17.43
N THR A 112 -15.82 -21.78 16.52
CA THR A 112 -17.28 -21.96 16.54
C THR A 112 -17.68 -23.27 15.86
N GLN A 113 -18.41 -24.12 16.59
CA GLN A 113 -19.04 -25.33 16.03
C GLN A 113 -20.47 -25.09 15.51
N ASN A 114 -21.07 -23.93 15.85
CA ASN A 114 -22.39 -23.54 15.39
C ASN A 114 -22.37 -23.04 13.93
N THR A 115 -23.18 -23.68 13.08
CA THR A 115 -23.29 -23.35 11.64
C THR A 115 -23.80 -21.93 11.39
N HIS A 116 -24.69 -21.40 12.25
CA HIS A 116 -25.25 -20.05 12.13
C HIS A 116 -24.21 -18.95 12.39
N THR A 117 -23.40 -19.11 13.44
CA THR A 117 -22.32 -18.15 13.73
C THR A 117 -21.23 -18.21 12.65
N ARG A 118 -20.99 -19.39 12.07
CA ARG A 118 -20.04 -19.55 10.96
C ARG A 118 -20.51 -18.88 9.67
N SER A 119 -21.81 -18.90 9.35
CA SER A 119 -22.34 -18.18 8.19
C SER A 119 -22.21 -16.67 8.35
N ILE A 120 -22.54 -16.14 9.53
CA ILE A 120 -22.35 -14.70 9.83
C ILE A 120 -20.89 -14.29 9.67
N CYS A 121 -19.95 -15.07 10.23
CA CYS A 121 -18.53 -14.78 10.07
C CYS A 121 -18.08 -14.79 8.60
N ARG A 122 -18.66 -15.69 7.79
CA ARG A 122 -18.40 -15.74 6.36
C ARG A 122 -18.93 -14.50 5.64
N ASP A 123 -20.15 -14.07 5.95
CA ASP A 123 -20.74 -12.87 5.35
C ASP A 123 -19.93 -11.62 5.70
N ILE A 124 -19.44 -11.53 6.94
CA ILE A 124 -18.52 -10.47 7.36
C ILE A 124 -17.21 -10.49 6.56
N GLN A 125 -16.59 -11.66 6.39
CA GLN A 125 -15.36 -11.79 5.59
C GLN A 125 -15.59 -11.41 4.11
N LEU A 126 -16.71 -11.84 3.52
CA LEU A 126 -17.08 -11.49 2.14
C LEU A 126 -17.29 -9.97 1.99
N THR A 127 -17.99 -9.36 2.93
CA THR A 127 -18.26 -7.92 2.94
C THR A 127 -16.95 -7.14 3.06
N ALA A 128 -16.07 -7.52 3.99
CA ALA A 128 -14.80 -6.86 4.18
C ALA A 128 -13.84 -7.02 2.98
N LEU A 129 -13.77 -8.21 2.36
CA LEU A 129 -12.97 -8.41 1.15
C LEU A 129 -13.52 -7.61 -0.03
N THR A 130 -14.84 -7.53 -0.19
CA THR A 130 -15.49 -6.72 -1.22
C THR A 130 -15.25 -5.24 -0.99
N TYR A 131 -15.31 -4.78 0.27
CA TYR A 131 -14.97 -3.42 0.65
C TYR A 131 -13.51 -3.08 0.30
N LEU A 132 -12.57 -3.96 0.65
CA LEU A 132 -11.16 -3.79 0.32
C LEU A 132 -10.92 -3.81 -1.21
N LEU A 133 -11.67 -4.61 -1.96
CA LEU A 133 -11.62 -4.60 -3.42
C LEU A 133 -12.01 -3.22 -3.98
N CYS A 134 -13.15 -2.66 -3.56
CA CYS A 134 -13.56 -1.31 -3.93
C CYS A 134 -12.51 -0.28 -3.51
N PHE A 135 -11.91 -0.45 -2.34
CA PHE A 135 -10.84 0.42 -1.87
C PHE A 135 -9.61 0.39 -2.78
N THR A 136 -9.21 -0.78 -3.28
CA THR A 136 -8.07 -0.88 -4.22
C THR A 136 -8.29 -0.18 -5.56
N CYS A 137 -9.55 0.08 -5.94
CA CYS A 137 -9.88 0.90 -7.10
C CYS A 137 -9.68 2.40 -6.85
N LEU A 138 -9.72 2.86 -5.60
CA LEU A 138 -9.68 4.30 -5.27
C LEU A 138 -8.44 5.01 -5.82
N PRO A 139 -7.20 4.49 -5.69
CA PRO A 139 -6.03 5.14 -6.28
C PRO A 139 -6.20 5.37 -7.79
N LEU A 140 -6.71 4.38 -8.53
CA LEU A 140 -6.95 4.49 -9.97
C LEU A 140 -8.03 5.53 -10.30
N VAL A 141 -9.10 5.58 -9.51
CA VAL A 141 -10.15 6.62 -9.65
C VAL A 141 -9.59 8.01 -9.40
N HIS A 142 -8.72 8.18 -8.40
CA HIS A 142 -8.06 9.47 -8.14
C HIS A 142 -7.11 9.88 -9.28
N LEU A 143 -6.38 8.91 -9.86
CA LEU A 143 -5.58 9.16 -11.06
C LEU A 143 -6.48 9.62 -12.20
N ALA A 144 -7.55 8.88 -12.50
CA ALA A 144 -8.47 9.24 -13.57
C ALA A 144 -9.06 10.64 -13.36
N ALA A 145 -9.52 10.95 -12.14
CA ALA A 145 -10.01 12.28 -11.78
C ALA A 145 -8.95 13.37 -12.03
N ALA A 146 -7.70 13.14 -11.61
CA ALA A 146 -6.61 14.11 -11.77
C ALA A 146 -6.28 14.44 -13.24
N TYR A 147 -6.53 13.52 -14.18
CA TYR A 147 -6.29 13.74 -15.62
C TYR A 147 -7.53 14.21 -16.39
N LEU A 148 -8.74 13.91 -15.90
CA LEU A 148 -9.99 14.36 -16.50
C LEU A 148 -10.36 15.80 -16.09
N LEU A 149 -9.93 16.24 -14.91
CA LEU A 149 -10.13 17.60 -14.43
C LEU A 149 -9.35 18.61 -15.29
N PRO A 150 -9.90 19.83 -15.51
CA PRO A 150 -9.24 20.85 -16.32
C PRO A 150 -7.86 21.20 -15.76
N LYS A 151 -6.92 21.44 -16.66
CA LYS A 151 -5.50 21.65 -16.34
C LYS A 151 -5.36 22.79 -15.31
N SER A 152 -4.82 22.46 -14.14
CA SER A 152 -4.48 23.44 -13.10
C SER A 152 -2.98 23.73 -13.13
N GLU A 153 -2.52 24.69 -12.34
CA GLU A 153 -1.10 24.95 -12.13
C GLU A 153 -0.47 23.73 -11.46
N GLU A 154 0.24 22.91 -12.24
CA GLU A 154 0.83 21.67 -11.75
C GLU A 154 2.06 21.98 -10.89
N GLU A 155 2.06 21.48 -9.66
CA GLU A 155 3.22 21.48 -8.79
C GLU A 155 4.04 20.21 -9.00
N THR A 156 5.32 20.40 -9.29
CA THR A 156 6.29 19.32 -9.30
C THR A 156 6.85 19.13 -7.89
N PHE A 157 7.12 17.89 -7.51
CA PHE A 157 7.69 17.55 -6.20
C PHE A 157 8.62 16.35 -6.31
N GLY A 158 9.74 16.34 -5.62
CA GLY A 158 10.71 15.25 -5.74
C GLY A 158 11.28 15.12 -7.15
N GLN A 159 11.94 14.01 -7.45
CA GLN A 159 12.66 13.86 -8.72
C GLN A 159 11.79 13.27 -9.85
N GLY A 160 12.07 13.67 -11.09
CA GLY A 160 11.50 13.09 -12.31
C GLY A 160 10.08 13.55 -12.68
N SER A 161 9.68 13.24 -13.92
CA SER A 161 8.40 13.65 -14.49
C SER A 161 7.19 13.08 -13.73
N MET A 162 6.12 13.88 -13.64
CA MET A 162 4.83 13.47 -13.08
C MET A 162 4.21 12.29 -13.83
N ILE A 163 4.43 12.16 -15.14
CA ILE A 163 3.88 11.07 -15.95
C ILE A 163 4.36 9.72 -15.44
N SER A 164 5.66 9.59 -15.17
CA SER A 164 6.19 8.29 -14.75
C SER A 164 6.00 8.03 -13.24
N LYS A 165 5.66 9.06 -12.43
CA LYS A 165 5.07 8.85 -11.08
C LYS A 165 3.68 8.21 -11.20
N THR A 166 2.85 8.76 -12.09
CA THR A 166 1.53 8.23 -12.41
C THR A 166 1.64 6.80 -12.94
N ALA A 167 2.58 6.53 -13.85
CA ALA A 167 2.78 5.19 -14.40
C ALA A 167 3.14 4.16 -13.32
N VAL A 168 4.07 4.50 -12.41
CA VAL A 168 4.43 3.63 -11.28
C VAL A 168 3.20 3.33 -10.43
N LEU A 169 2.42 4.34 -10.06
CA LEU A 169 1.23 4.15 -9.23
C LEU A 169 0.11 3.39 -9.96
N ALA A 170 -0.09 3.64 -11.24
CA ALA A 170 -1.06 2.92 -12.06
C ALA A 170 -0.72 1.43 -12.09
N MET A 171 0.54 1.08 -12.39
CA MET A 171 1.01 -0.30 -12.39
C MET A 171 0.83 -0.96 -11.02
N THR A 172 1.30 -0.35 -9.93
CA THR A 172 1.18 -0.96 -8.59
C THR A 172 -0.26 -1.10 -8.14
N SER A 173 -1.13 -0.17 -8.52
CA SER A 173 -2.57 -0.23 -8.20
C SER A 173 -3.28 -1.29 -9.02
N SER A 174 -2.97 -1.45 -10.30
CA SER A 174 -3.52 -2.53 -11.15
C SER A 174 -3.12 -3.91 -10.65
N LEU A 175 -1.86 -4.11 -10.25
CA LEU A 175 -1.44 -5.36 -9.63
C LEU A 175 -2.15 -5.60 -8.29
N SER A 176 -2.32 -4.56 -7.48
CA SER A 176 -3.05 -4.66 -6.20
C SER A 176 -4.52 -5.03 -6.41
N LEU A 177 -5.16 -4.47 -7.44
CA LEU A 177 -6.52 -4.79 -7.83
C LEU A 177 -6.63 -6.25 -8.29
N LEU A 178 -5.66 -6.74 -9.06
CA LEU A 178 -5.61 -8.15 -9.48
C LEU A 178 -5.49 -9.10 -8.28
N ILE A 179 -4.60 -8.82 -7.33
CA ILE A 179 -4.43 -9.63 -6.10
C ILE A 179 -5.75 -9.70 -5.33
N THR A 180 -6.37 -8.54 -5.11
CA THR A 180 -7.60 -8.42 -4.31
C THR A 180 -8.79 -9.03 -5.03
N GLY A 181 -8.88 -8.84 -6.34
CA GLY A 181 -9.91 -9.42 -7.19
C GLY A 181 -9.83 -10.94 -7.20
N PHE A 182 -8.63 -11.51 -7.28
CA PHE A 182 -8.42 -12.95 -7.14
C PHE A 182 -8.89 -13.46 -5.77
N LYS A 183 -8.51 -12.78 -4.68
CA LYS A 183 -8.96 -13.14 -3.32
C LYS A 183 -10.48 -13.05 -3.17
N ALA A 184 -11.09 -11.96 -3.64
CA ALA A 184 -12.53 -11.75 -3.56
C ALA A 184 -13.29 -12.80 -4.40
N GLY A 185 -12.84 -13.07 -5.64
CA GLY A 185 -13.44 -14.10 -6.49
C GLY A 185 -13.35 -15.50 -5.89
N GLY A 186 -12.20 -15.86 -5.32
CA GLY A 186 -12.04 -17.10 -4.57
C GLY A 186 -12.97 -17.17 -3.35
N ALA A 187 -13.07 -16.06 -2.59
CA ALA A 187 -13.91 -15.99 -1.41
C ALA A 187 -15.40 -16.09 -1.74
N TRP A 188 -15.90 -15.46 -2.81
CA TRP A 188 -17.31 -15.50 -3.21
C TRP A 188 -17.75 -16.85 -3.80
N THR A 189 -16.80 -17.69 -4.20
CA THR A 189 -17.13 -19.02 -4.71
C THR A 189 -17.67 -19.91 -3.57
N PRO A 190 -18.70 -20.75 -3.83
CA PRO A 190 -19.17 -21.74 -2.86
C PRO A 190 -18.05 -22.66 -2.35
N PRO A 191 -17.95 -22.84 -1.01
CA PRO A 191 -16.92 -23.69 -0.41
C PRO A 191 -17.10 -25.14 -0.87
N ARG A 192 -16.00 -25.78 -1.27
CA ARG A 192 -15.96 -27.19 -1.66
C ARG A 192 -15.13 -28.01 -0.67
N PRO A 193 -15.38 -29.32 -0.55
CA PRO A 193 -14.55 -30.22 0.24
C PRO A 193 -13.09 -30.20 -0.24
N ALA A 194 -12.13 -30.35 0.68
CA ALA A 194 -10.70 -30.36 0.38
C ALA A 194 -10.28 -31.51 -0.56
N THR A 195 -11.15 -32.51 -0.74
CA THR A 195 -10.95 -33.65 -1.66
C THR A 195 -11.19 -33.32 -3.13
N ASN A 196 -11.84 -32.18 -3.44
CA ASN A 196 -12.08 -31.73 -4.81
C ASN A 196 -11.74 -30.24 -4.99
N PRO A 197 -10.44 -29.87 -4.96
CA PRO A 197 -9.98 -28.49 -5.10
C PRO A 197 -10.12 -27.98 -6.54
N ARG A 198 -10.37 -26.67 -6.70
CA ARG A 198 -10.35 -26.02 -8.03
C ARG A 198 -8.92 -25.69 -8.45
N TRP A 199 -8.75 -25.31 -9.72
CA TRP A 199 -7.44 -24.91 -10.25
C TRP A 199 -6.79 -23.77 -9.45
N TYR A 200 -7.59 -22.80 -8.96
CA TYR A 200 -7.10 -21.67 -8.17
C TYR A 200 -6.88 -21.98 -6.68
N ASP A 201 -7.36 -23.12 -6.20
CA ASP A 201 -7.07 -23.61 -4.84
C ASP A 201 -5.70 -24.31 -4.77
N SER A 202 -5.02 -24.43 -5.92
CA SER A 202 -3.69 -25.02 -6.00
C SER A 202 -2.64 -24.18 -5.25
N LYS A 203 -1.61 -24.86 -4.73
CA LYS A 203 -0.47 -24.19 -4.09
C LYS A 203 0.20 -23.20 -5.05
N ALA A 204 0.29 -23.54 -6.34
CA ALA A 204 0.88 -22.68 -7.37
C ALA A 204 0.10 -21.36 -7.51
N SER A 205 -1.22 -21.43 -7.69
CA SER A 205 -2.07 -20.25 -7.78
C SER A 205 -1.97 -19.39 -6.52
N PHE A 206 -1.96 -20.01 -5.34
CA PHE A 206 -1.79 -19.29 -4.08
C PHE A 206 -0.49 -18.44 -4.07
N TYR A 207 0.67 -19.03 -4.41
CA TYR A 207 1.94 -18.28 -4.38
C TYR A 207 2.06 -17.26 -5.51
N VAL A 208 1.59 -17.57 -6.71
CA VAL A 208 1.64 -16.65 -7.86
C VAL A 208 0.81 -15.40 -7.57
N PHE A 209 -0.46 -15.56 -7.20
CA PHE A 209 -1.36 -14.42 -7.01
C PHE A 209 -1.12 -13.68 -5.70
N ASN A 210 -0.60 -14.32 -4.65
CA ASN A 210 -0.39 -13.65 -3.35
C ASN A 210 1.03 -13.14 -3.14
N PHE A 211 2.06 -13.83 -3.62
CA PHE A 211 3.45 -13.46 -3.30
C PHE A 211 4.19 -12.95 -4.53
N THR A 212 4.07 -13.61 -5.69
CA THR A 212 4.78 -13.17 -6.89
C THR A 212 4.32 -11.78 -7.32
N LEU A 213 3.01 -11.53 -7.37
CA LEU A 213 2.49 -10.19 -7.70
C LEU A 213 2.95 -9.12 -6.71
N GLU A 214 3.07 -9.46 -5.43
CA GLU A 214 3.59 -8.54 -4.41
C GLU A 214 5.07 -8.24 -4.56
N ILE A 215 5.87 -9.24 -4.93
CA ILE A 215 7.28 -9.06 -5.27
C ILE A 215 7.38 -8.17 -6.51
N CYS A 216 6.55 -8.38 -7.53
CA CYS A 216 6.51 -7.50 -8.71
C CYS A 216 6.18 -6.05 -8.31
N ILE A 217 5.20 -5.84 -7.42
CA ILE A 217 4.89 -4.51 -6.86
C ILE A 217 6.13 -3.91 -6.19
N LEU A 218 6.82 -4.65 -5.32
CA LEU A 218 8.04 -4.19 -4.67
C LEU A 218 9.14 -3.84 -5.67
N CYS A 219 9.36 -4.68 -6.68
CA CYS A 219 10.31 -4.40 -7.74
C CYS A 219 9.97 -3.10 -8.46
N ILE A 220 8.70 -2.88 -8.84
CA ILE A 220 8.25 -1.63 -9.47
C ILE A 220 8.50 -0.43 -8.54
N MET A 221 8.23 -0.55 -7.25
CA MET A 221 8.46 0.52 -6.28
C MET A 221 9.95 0.84 -6.08
N VAL A 222 10.81 -0.18 -6.03
CA VAL A 222 12.25 -0.04 -5.83
C VAL A 222 12.96 0.47 -7.08
N PHE A 223 12.71 -0.16 -8.24
CA PHE A 223 13.29 0.28 -9.51
C PHE A 223 12.72 1.63 -9.98
N GLY A 224 11.46 1.90 -9.66
CA GLY A 224 10.84 3.21 -9.84
C GLY A 224 11.40 4.31 -8.92
N ARG A 225 12.37 3.96 -8.04
CA ARG A 225 13.02 4.83 -7.04
C ARG A 225 12.00 5.71 -6.31
N ILE A 226 10.95 5.08 -5.77
CA ILE A 226 9.86 5.79 -5.08
C ILE A 226 10.39 6.69 -3.96
N ASP A 227 11.48 6.29 -3.31
CA ASP A 227 12.17 7.04 -2.27
C ASP A 227 12.61 8.44 -2.71
N GLN A 228 13.10 8.57 -3.94
CA GLN A 228 13.51 9.85 -4.52
C GLN A 228 12.37 10.56 -5.24
N ARG A 229 11.55 9.78 -5.94
CA ARG A 229 10.54 10.29 -6.86
C ARG A 229 9.35 10.93 -6.17
N PHE A 230 8.99 10.41 -5.00
CA PHE A 230 7.87 10.90 -4.20
C PHE A 230 8.33 11.63 -2.95
N TYR A 231 9.61 11.99 -2.85
CA TYR A 231 10.10 12.81 -1.76
C TYR A 231 9.35 14.15 -1.74
N VAL A 232 8.88 14.54 -0.54
CA VAL A 232 8.18 15.81 -0.29
C VAL A 232 8.87 16.42 0.93
N PRO A 233 9.31 17.69 0.87
CA PRO A 233 9.91 18.39 2.01
C PRO A 233 8.96 18.41 3.21
N ASP A 234 9.51 18.38 4.43
CA ASP A 234 8.69 18.52 5.64
C ASP A 234 8.10 19.94 5.72
N GLY A 235 6.84 20.07 6.18
CA GLY A 235 6.20 21.38 6.44
C GLY A 235 5.20 21.88 5.39
N CYS A 236 4.89 21.10 4.34
CA CYS A 236 3.86 21.49 3.36
C CYS A 236 2.46 21.50 4.00
N ASN A 237 1.86 22.69 4.11
CA ASN A 237 0.54 22.93 4.73
C ASN A 237 -0.50 23.47 3.74
N GLY A 238 -0.08 23.98 2.57
CA GLY A 238 -0.98 24.52 1.56
C GLY A 238 -0.49 24.36 0.12
N ALA A 239 -1.32 24.80 -0.82
CA ALA A 239 -0.96 24.90 -2.23
C ALA A 239 0.22 25.88 -2.41
N GLY A 240 1.14 25.54 -3.30
CA GLY A 240 2.39 26.25 -3.58
C GLY A 240 3.57 25.77 -2.73
N ASP A 241 3.33 25.03 -1.64
CA ASP A 241 4.41 24.64 -0.73
C ASP A 241 5.37 23.61 -1.33
N TYR A 242 4.93 22.76 -2.27
CA TYR A 242 5.83 21.78 -2.88
C TYR A 242 6.94 22.47 -3.69
N THR A 243 6.58 23.41 -4.56
CA THR A 243 7.54 24.16 -5.37
C THR A 243 8.38 25.10 -4.52
N ARG A 244 7.75 25.84 -3.59
CA ARG A 244 8.44 26.84 -2.76
C ARG A 244 9.49 26.22 -1.84
N LEU A 245 9.15 25.14 -1.14
CA LEU A 245 10.07 24.48 -0.22
C LEU A 245 11.18 23.72 -0.96
N GLN A 246 10.90 23.23 -2.17
CA GLN A 246 11.93 22.65 -3.01
C GLN A 246 12.97 23.70 -3.44
N GLN A 247 12.53 24.87 -3.92
CA GLN A 247 13.43 25.97 -4.29
C GLN A 247 14.28 26.43 -3.10
N GLN A 248 13.68 26.57 -1.92
CA GLN A 248 14.43 26.93 -0.71
C GLN A 248 15.50 25.88 -0.35
N ALA A 249 15.20 24.58 -0.48
CA ALA A 249 16.17 23.53 -0.22
C ALA A 249 17.32 23.49 -1.24
N GLU A 250 17.04 23.84 -2.50
CA GLU A 250 18.05 23.96 -3.56
C GLU A 250 18.99 25.15 -3.31
N VAL A 251 18.46 26.33 -2.94
CA VAL A 251 19.25 27.52 -2.59
C VAL A 251 20.17 27.25 -1.40
N VAL A 252 19.64 26.68 -0.31
CA VAL A 252 20.44 26.35 0.89
C VAL A 252 21.52 25.31 0.58
N SER A 253 21.26 24.37 -0.34
CA SER A 253 22.30 23.41 -0.77
C SER A 253 23.39 24.06 -1.60
N ALA A 254 23.04 25.03 -2.45
CA ALA A 254 23.99 25.77 -3.27
C ALA A 254 24.92 26.64 -2.40
N GLU A 255 24.36 27.42 -1.48
CA GLU A 255 25.15 28.21 -0.51
C GLU A 255 26.12 27.34 0.28
N LYS A 256 25.65 26.18 0.77
CA LYS A 256 26.51 25.25 1.50
C LYS A 256 27.62 24.64 0.64
N SER A 257 27.38 24.43 -0.65
CA SER A 257 28.42 23.90 -1.55
C SER A 257 29.48 24.94 -1.89
N ASP A 258 29.10 26.22 -1.95
CA ASP A 258 30.03 27.32 -2.18
C ASP A 258 30.89 27.58 -0.93
N ASP A 259 30.29 27.58 0.27
CA ASP A 259 31.02 27.65 1.56
C ASP A 259 32.09 26.54 1.71
N ILE A 260 31.77 25.32 1.25
CA ILE A 260 32.70 24.18 1.31
C ILE A 260 33.84 24.34 0.30
N LYS A 261 33.57 24.90 -0.88
CA LYS A 261 34.62 25.20 -1.87
C LYS A 261 35.55 26.30 -1.37
N GLU A 262 35.02 27.40 -0.83
CA GLU A 262 35.83 28.48 -0.26
C GLU A 262 36.71 27.99 0.91
N ARG A 263 36.19 27.10 1.77
CA ARG A 263 37.00 26.49 2.85
C ARG A 263 38.02 25.45 2.39
N GLY A 264 37.88 24.90 1.19
CA GLY A 264 38.81 23.91 0.63
C GLY A 264 39.97 24.52 -0.16
N GLU A 265 39.87 25.81 -0.50
CA GLU A 265 40.90 26.57 -1.21
C GLU A 265 41.80 27.42 -0.29
N LEU A 266 41.57 27.40 1.03
CA LEU A 266 42.39 28.00 2.10
C LEU A 266 43.25 26.94 2.80
#